data_AF-A0A081BUF8-F1
#
_entry.id   AF-A0A081BUF8-F1
#
_cell.length_a   1.000
_cell.length_b   1.000
_cell.length_c   1.000
_cell.angle_alpha   90.00
_cell.angle_beta   90.00
_cell.angle_gamma   90.00
#
_symmetry.space_group_name_H-M   'P 1'
#
loop_
_entity.id
_entity.type
_entity.pdbx_description
1 polymer ?
#
loop_
_entity_poly.entity_id
_entity_poly.type
_entity_poly.pdbx_seq_one_letter_code
_entity_poly.pdbx_strand_id
1 'polypeptide(L)'
;MEETAKIIWNEIQTQGIRLNIWAYIFIAGISILTSIITSYAVSYFQKRAEEDVIERYFHKTLDRLVTTTKVAKEAEESIHQHFSFIERQLNEFYSPLLCSLKYVRTLGQIRVKIENVVNSISMQEYQRSPEFYDNRYKYDNKQHEEIILPVYEKMLAIFTEKYWLSEESTKEYYQEFCHFVEIWRRFHDGLPGDRIEKLDQREDLLECLENDLTKHLNDLTTELAHKDILLQQT
;
A
#
# COMPACT_ATOMS: atom_id res chain seq x y z
N MET A 1 28.43 -17.89 77.61
CA MET A 1 27.17 -17.13 77.56
C MET A 1 26.02 -17.86 78.23
N GLU A 2 25.96 -19.20 78.16
CA GLU A 2 24.90 -20.00 78.80
C GLU A 2 24.97 -20.02 80.35
N GLU A 3 26.16 -20.10 80.95
CA GLU A 3 26.33 -20.07 82.41
C GLU A 3 26.02 -18.69 83.02
N THR A 4 26.45 -17.61 82.36
CA THR A 4 26.14 -16.23 82.79
C THR A 4 24.65 -15.93 82.71
N ALA A 5 23.94 -16.48 81.73
CA ALA A 5 22.48 -16.35 81.64
C ALA A 5 21.75 -17.12 82.76
N LYS A 6 22.25 -18.31 83.14
CA LYS A 6 21.70 -19.10 84.26
C LYS A 6 21.90 -18.41 85.62
N ILE A 7 23.06 -17.80 85.84
CA ILE A 7 23.35 -17.07 87.11
C ILE A 7 22.41 -15.87 87.25
N ILE A 8 22.26 -15.07 86.19
CA ILE A 8 21.34 -13.92 86.18
C ILE A 8 19.88 -14.39 86.39
N TRP A 9 19.45 -15.48 85.76
CA TRP A 9 18.08 -16.02 85.94
C TRP A 9 17.80 -16.51 87.36
N ASN A 10 18.77 -17.18 87.99
CA ASN A 10 18.62 -17.69 89.35
C ASN A 10 18.57 -16.54 90.37
N GLU A 11 19.35 -15.49 90.15
CA GLU A 11 19.38 -14.29 91.00
C GLU A 11 18.07 -13.47 90.88
N ILE A 12 17.49 -13.40 89.67
CA ILE A 12 16.16 -12.83 89.40
C ILE A 12 15.05 -13.59 90.14
N GLN A 13 15.13 -14.92 90.22
CA GLN A 13 14.16 -15.74 90.94
C GLN A 13 14.29 -15.63 92.47
N THR A 14 15.51 -15.58 93.01
CA THR A 14 15.72 -15.60 94.47
C THR A 14 15.55 -14.24 95.14
N GLN A 15 15.89 -13.13 94.48
CA GLN A 15 15.75 -11.79 95.05
C GLN A 15 14.46 -11.07 94.66
N GLY A 16 13.63 -11.70 93.80
CA GLY A 16 12.34 -11.20 93.35
C GLY A 16 12.44 -9.73 93.02
N ILE A 17 13.04 -9.39 91.86
CA ILE A 17 13.37 -8.01 91.49
C ILE A 17 12.20 -7.10 91.89
N ARG A 18 12.35 -6.37 92.99
CA ARG A 18 11.38 -5.36 93.41
C ARG A 18 11.59 -4.16 92.49
N LEU A 19 11.23 -4.36 91.22
CA LEU A 19 11.13 -3.29 90.25
C LEU A 19 10.16 -2.30 90.84
N ASN A 20 10.70 -1.10 91.10
CA ASN A 20 9.90 0.04 91.49
C ASN A 20 8.73 0.15 90.48
N ILE A 21 7.52 0.42 90.94
CA ILE A 21 6.32 0.59 90.10
C ILE A 21 6.63 1.52 88.91
N TRP A 22 7.47 2.52 89.14
CA TRP A 22 7.98 3.43 88.11
C TRP A 22 8.73 2.74 86.95
N ALA A 23 9.51 1.69 87.20
CA ALA A 23 10.21 0.94 86.17
C ALA A 23 9.25 0.13 85.28
N TYR A 24 8.18 -0.45 85.86
CA TYR A 24 7.13 -1.12 85.08
C TYR A 24 6.38 -0.13 84.17
N ILE A 25 6.02 1.04 84.71
CA ILE A 25 5.36 2.10 83.93
C ILE A 25 6.26 2.57 82.79
N PHE A 26 7.56 2.71 83.02
CA PHE A 26 8.52 3.11 82.00
C PHE A 26 8.65 2.07 80.87
N ILE A 27 8.79 0.79 81.21
CA ILE A 27 8.87 -0.30 80.21
C ILE A 27 7.57 -0.38 79.40
N ALA A 28 6.41 -0.28 80.05
CA ALA A 28 5.12 -0.23 79.36
C ALA A 28 5.00 0.99 78.43
N GLY A 29 5.47 2.16 78.88
CA GLY A 29 5.53 3.37 78.06
C GLY A 29 6.39 3.20 76.81
N ILE A 30 7.57 2.61 76.93
CA ILE A 30 8.46 2.32 75.78
C ILE A 30 7.80 1.32 74.82
N SER A 31 7.16 0.26 75.34
CA SER A 31 6.44 -0.72 74.53
C SER A 31 5.32 -0.08 73.70
N ILE A 32 4.55 0.82 74.30
CA ILE A 32 3.47 1.55 73.59
C ILE A 32 4.08 2.48 72.54
N LEU A 33 5.13 3.24 72.89
CA LEU A 33 5.77 4.18 71.98
C LEU A 33 6.39 3.47 70.77
N THR A 34 7.08 2.35 70.99
CA THR A 34 7.68 1.55 69.92
C THR A 34 6.61 0.94 69.02
N SER A 35 5.48 0.47 69.56
CA SER A 35 4.33 -0.02 68.78
C SER A 35 3.70 1.07 67.91
N ILE A 36 3.56 2.30 68.42
CA ILE A 36 3.05 3.44 67.65
C ILE A 36 4.02 3.79 66.52
N ILE A 37 5.33 3.84 66.81
CA ILE A 37 6.37 4.17 65.82
C ILE A 37 6.44 3.09 64.73
N THR A 38 6.42 1.81 65.09
CA THR A 38 6.46 0.71 64.10
C THR A 38 5.21 0.67 63.24
N SER A 39 4.03 0.87 63.83
CA SER A 39 2.76 0.97 63.08
C SER A 39 2.79 2.14 62.08
N TYR A 40 3.27 3.31 62.52
CA TYR A 40 3.40 4.48 61.65
C TYR A 40 4.44 4.25 60.54
N ALA A 41 5.60 3.66 60.86
CA ALA A 41 6.63 3.33 59.88
C ALA A 41 6.14 2.32 58.84
N VAL A 42 5.46 1.25 59.27
CA VAL A 42 4.89 0.24 58.37
C VAL A 42 3.85 0.87 57.45
N SER A 43 2.94 1.70 57.99
CA SER A 43 1.94 2.41 57.19
C SER A 43 2.60 3.36 56.17
N TYR A 44 3.64 4.09 56.58
CA TYR A 44 4.41 4.97 55.70
C TYR A 44 5.10 4.19 54.57
N PHE A 45 5.81 3.11 54.90
CA PHE A 45 6.49 2.27 53.90
C PHE A 45 5.50 1.57 52.96
N GLN A 46 4.35 1.13 53.47
CA GLN A 46 3.30 0.53 52.64
C GLN A 46 2.74 1.56 51.66
N LYS A 47 2.42 2.77 52.11
CA LYS A 47 1.95 3.85 51.24
C LYS A 47 3.00 4.23 50.19
N ARG A 48 4.27 4.32 50.58
CA ARG A 48 5.38 4.59 49.64
C ARG A 48 5.51 3.48 48.59
N ALA A 49 5.41 2.22 49.01
CA ALA A 49 5.47 1.09 48.09
C ALA A 49 4.28 1.05 47.12
N GLU A 50 3.08 1.42 47.58
CA GLU A 50 1.90 1.58 46.72
C GLU A 50 2.09 2.70 45.68
N GLU A 51 2.61 3.86 46.09
CA GLU A 51 2.94 4.98 45.19
C GLU A 51 3.95 4.56 44.11
N ASP A 52 5.04 3.89 44.49
CA ASP A 52 6.07 3.40 43.55
C ASP A 52 5.52 2.32 42.58
N VAL A 53 4.54 1.53 43.01
CA VAL A 53 3.87 0.55 42.14
C VAL A 53 2.95 1.27 41.16
N ILE A 54 2.16 2.24 41.61
CA ILE A 54 1.28 3.04 40.76
C ILE A 54 2.10 3.81 39.71
N GLU A 55 3.21 4.43 40.09
CA GLU A 55 4.08 5.18 39.17
C GLU A 55 4.65 4.27 38.07
N ARG A 56 5.11 3.06 38.42
CA ARG A 56 5.58 2.07 37.44
C ARG A 56 4.46 1.60 36.51
N TYR A 57 3.25 1.37 37.02
CA TYR A 57 2.11 1.00 36.18
C TYR A 57 1.70 2.14 35.24
N PHE A 58 1.74 3.39 35.71
CA PHE A 58 1.44 4.57 34.92
C PHE A 58 2.44 4.73 33.77
N HIS A 59 3.75 4.69 34.04
CA HIS A 59 4.78 4.75 33.01
C HIS A 59 4.65 3.62 31.98
N LYS A 60 4.42 2.39 32.44
CA LYS A 60 4.18 1.25 31.53
C LYS A 60 2.94 1.45 30.65
N THR A 61 1.90 2.10 31.16
CA THR A 61 0.69 2.41 30.39
C THR A 61 0.94 3.53 29.39
N LEU A 62 1.70 4.57 29.76
CA LEU A 62 2.12 5.63 28.84
C LEU A 62 3.00 5.08 27.71
N ASP A 63 3.98 4.24 28.01
CA ASP A 63 4.85 3.63 26.98
C ASP A 63 4.02 2.78 26.01
N ARG A 64 3.02 2.03 26.51
CA ARG A 64 2.08 1.30 25.67
C ARG A 64 1.25 2.24 24.79
N LEU A 65 0.73 3.33 25.33
CA LEU A 65 -0.02 4.30 24.55
C LEU A 65 0.84 4.93 23.44
N VAL A 66 2.05 5.37 23.77
CA VAL A 66 3.01 5.96 22.81
C VAL A 66 3.39 4.96 21.73
N THR A 67 3.65 3.71 22.09
CA THR A 67 3.95 2.67 21.09
C THR A 67 2.75 2.36 20.20
N THR A 68 1.54 2.28 20.76
CA THR A 68 0.33 2.06 19.95
C THR A 68 0.01 3.23 19.02
N THR A 69 0.19 4.49 19.47
CA THR A 69 -0.02 5.66 18.61
C THR A 69 1.03 5.75 17.51
N LYS A 70 2.28 5.39 17.80
CA LYS A 70 3.33 5.30 16.79
C LYS A 70 3.01 4.25 15.72
N VAL A 71 2.62 3.04 16.12
CA VAL A 71 2.23 1.96 15.20
C VAL A 71 1.01 2.36 14.37
N ALA A 72 0.00 2.99 14.98
CA ALA A 72 -1.17 3.48 14.26
C ALA A 72 -0.79 4.53 13.20
N LYS A 73 0.12 5.46 13.54
CA LYS A 73 0.61 6.47 12.60
C LYS A 73 1.42 5.85 11.46
N GLU A 74 2.30 4.89 11.74
CA GLU A 74 3.05 4.17 10.70
C GLU A 74 2.10 3.38 9.78
N ALA A 75 1.04 2.80 10.32
CA ALA A 75 0.01 2.12 9.53
C ALA A 75 -0.76 3.12 8.64
N GLU A 76 -1.20 4.26 9.18
CA GLU A 76 -1.87 5.31 8.42
C GLU A 76 -1.00 5.84 7.27
N GLU A 77 0.29 6.09 7.53
CA GLU A 77 1.23 6.55 6.52
C GLU A 77 1.45 5.53 5.41
N SER A 78 1.60 4.24 5.75
CA SER A 78 1.75 3.18 4.74
C SER A 78 0.49 2.99 3.90
N ILE A 79 -0.70 3.09 4.50
CA ILE A 79 -1.99 3.08 3.78
C ILE A 79 -2.06 4.27 2.82
N HIS A 80 -1.69 5.47 3.27
CA HIS A 80 -1.71 6.66 2.42
C HIS A 80 -0.75 6.51 1.22
N GLN A 81 0.47 6.01 1.46
CA GLN A 81 1.46 5.76 0.41
C GLN A 81 0.94 4.75 -0.61
N HIS A 82 0.35 3.64 -0.17
CA HIS A 82 -0.24 2.61 -1.02
C HIS A 82 -1.30 3.18 -1.95
N PHE A 83 -2.28 3.93 -1.41
CA PHE A 83 -3.31 4.51 -2.25
C PHE A 83 -2.81 5.62 -3.17
N SER A 84 -1.81 6.39 -2.74
CA SER A 84 -1.15 7.36 -3.64
C SER A 84 -0.47 6.66 -4.82
N PHE A 85 0.07 5.46 -4.60
CA PHE A 85 0.66 4.65 -5.66
C PHE A 85 -0.41 4.16 -6.63
N ILE A 86 -1.52 3.62 -6.13
CA ILE A 86 -2.67 3.21 -6.96
C ILE A 86 -3.21 4.36 -7.80
N GLU A 87 -3.38 5.55 -7.21
CA GLU A 87 -3.82 6.75 -7.94
C GLU A 87 -2.88 7.08 -9.10
N ARG A 88 -1.56 6.91 -8.91
CA ARG A 88 -0.57 7.10 -9.96
C ARG A 88 -0.62 6.01 -11.02
N GLN A 89 -0.81 4.74 -10.64
CA GLN A 89 -1.02 3.65 -11.60
C GLN A 89 -2.21 3.95 -12.52
N LEU A 90 -3.34 4.35 -11.92
CA LEU A 90 -4.56 4.67 -12.67
C LEU A 90 -4.37 5.87 -13.59
N ASN A 91 -3.82 6.98 -13.08
CA ASN A 91 -3.78 8.25 -13.81
C ASN A 91 -2.60 8.37 -14.77
N GLU A 92 -1.42 7.84 -14.41
CA GLU A 92 -0.20 7.99 -15.19
C GLU A 92 0.04 6.82 -16.16
N PHE A 93 -0.53 5.63 -15.90
CA PHE A 93 -0.25 4.41 -16.67
C PHE A 93 -1.50 3.80 -17.32
N TYR A 94 -2.41 3.23 -16.54
CA TYR A 94 -3.50 2.40 -17.06
C TYR A 94 -4.52 3.20 -17.87
N SER A 95 -5.01 4.33 -17.35
CA SER A 95 -6.00 5.17 -18.05
C SER A 95 -5.48 5.74 -19.37
N PRO A 96 -4.30 6.38 -19.44
CA PRO A 96 -3.82 6.96 -20.69
C PRO A 96 -3.48 5.90 -21.74
N LEU A 97 -2.94 4.74 -21.34
CA LEU A 97 -2.71 3.61 -22.25
C LEU A 97 -4.02 3.06 -22.81
N LEU A 98 -4.99 2.77 -21.95
CA LEU A 98 -6.27 2.20 -22.36
C LEU A 98 -7.05 3.18 -23.26
N CYS A 99 -7.04 4.47 -22.92
CA CYS A 99 -7.68 5.50 -23.73
C CYS A 99 -7.08 5.57 -25.14
N SER A 100 -5.74 5.57 -25.23
CA SER A 100 -5.02 5.60 -26.50
C SER A 100 -5.30 4.35 -27.34
N LEU A 101 -5.31 3.17 -26.70
CA LEU A 101 -5.59 1.91 -27.36
C LEU A 101 -7.01 1.85 -27.91
N LYS A 102 -8.01 2.25 -27.11
CA LYS A 102 -9.42 2.32 -27.54
C LYS A 102 -9.63 3.31 -28.67
N TYR A 103 -8.92 4.43 -28.65
CA TYR A 103 -8.96 5.41 -29.73
C TYR A 103 -8.48 4.79 -31.05
N VAL A 104 -7.31 4.16 -31.06
CA VAL A 104 -6.77 3.52 -32.28
C VAL A 104 -7.67 2.35 -32.74
N ARG A 105 -8.16 1.52 -31.82
CA ARG A 105 -9.09 0.43 -32.14
C ARG A 105 -10.38 0.95 -32.79
N THR A 106 -10.90 2.08 -32.31
CA THR A 106 -12.08 2.71 -32.89
C THR A 106 -11.83 3.18 -34.32
N LEU A 107 -10.65 3.78 -34.59
CA LEU A 107 -10.25 4.15 -35.96
C LEU A 107 -10.15 2.92 -36.87
N GLY A 108 -9.54 1.84 -36.39
CA GLY A 108 -9.46 0.56 -37.11
C GLY A 108 -10.84 -0.01 -37.44
N GLN A 109 -11.77 -0.01 -36.48
CA GLN A 109 -13.15 -0.46 -36.72
C GLN A 109 -13.89 0.39 -37.76
N ILE A 110 -13.67 1.71 -37.76
CA ILE A 110 -14.22 2.61 -38.79
C ILE A 110 -13.66 2.24 -40.17
N ARG A 111 -12.35 2.01 -40.27
CA ARG A 111 -11.70 1.59 -41.52
C ARG A 111 -12.30 0.29 -42.06
N VAL A 112 -12.46 -0.73 -41.21
CA VAL A 112 -13.09 -2.01 -41.61
C VAL A 112 -14.54 -1.82 -42.03
N LYS A 113 -15.32 -0.98 -41.34
CA LYS A 113 -16.71 -0.67 -41.73
C LYS A 113 -16.77 0.00 -43.11
N ILE A 114 -15.90 0.97 -43.37
CA ILE A 114 -15.79 1.64 -44.67
C ILE A 114 -15.39 0.62 -45.74
N GLU A 115 -14.42 -0.24 -45.44
CA GLU A 115 -13.96 -1.28 -46.35
C GLU A 115 -15.08 -2.25 -46.75
N ASN A 116 -15.87 -2.70 -45.78
CA ASN A 116 -16.99 -3.60 -46.04
C ASN A 116 -18.05 -2.95 -46.93
N VAL A 117 -18.36 -1.67 -46.72
CA VAL A 117 -19.28 -0.92 -47.59
C VAL A 117 -18.70 -0.82 -48.99
N VAL A 118 -17.42 -0.47 -49.11
CA VAL A 118 -16.74 -0.33 -50.40
C VAL A 118 -16.66 -1.67 -51.15
N ASN A 119 -16.36 -2.76 -50.47
CA ASN A 119 -16.29 -4.11 -51.07
C ASN A 119 -17.67 -4.65 -51.48
N SER A 120 -18.76 -4.06 -50.97
CA SER A 120 -20.12 -4.39 -51.39
C SER A 120 -20.57 -3.70 -52.69
N ILE A 121 -19.78 -2.73 -53.17
CA ILE A 121 -20.05 -1.98 -54.41
C ILE A 121 -19.67 -2.84 -55.63
N SER A 122 -20.47 -2.75 -56.69
CA SER A 122 -20.24 -3.56 -57.90
C SER A 122 -18.97 -3.11 -58.66
N MET A 123 -18.33 -4.03 -59.39
CA MET A 123 -17.16 -3.70 -60.23
C MET A 123 -17.46 -2.63 -61.30
N GLN A 124 -18.72 -2.50 -61.73
CA GLN A 124 -19.15 -1.44 -62.66
C GLN A 124 -19.15 -0.05 -62.00
N GLU A 125 -19.46 0.03 -60.71
CA GLU A 125 -19.38 1.28 -59.94
C GLU A 125 -17.93 1.61 -59.57
N TYR A 126 -17.09 0.59 -59.32
CA TYR A 126 -15.65 0.75 -59.15
C TYR A 126 -15.02 1.45 -60.37
N GLN A 127 -15.30 0.96 -61.57
CA GLN A 127 -14.78 1.54 -62.82
C GLN A 127 -15.26 2.97 -63.10
N ARG A 128 -16.37 3.41 -62.49
CA ARG A 128 -16.90 4.77 -62.66
C ARG A 128 -16.17 5.81 -61.81
N SER A 129 -15.37 5.41 -60.81
CA SER A 129 -14.61 6.35 -59.97
C SER A 129 -13.34 5.71 -59.39
N PRO A 130 -12.35 5.38 -60.24
CA PRO A 130 -11.05 4.87 -59.77
C PRO A 130 -10.35 5.85 -58.82
N GLU A 131 -10.51 7.16 -59.03
CA GLU A 131 -9.94 8.21 -58.18
C GLU A 131 -10.42 8.14 -56.72
N PHE A 132 -11.65 7.68 -56.48
CA PHE A 132 -12.18 7.52 -55.13
C PHE A 132 -11.36 6.49 -54.32
N TYR A 133 -10.98 5.39 -54.97
CA TYR A 133 -10.23 4.30 -54.32
C TYR A 133 -8.78 4.70 -54.06
N ASP A 134 -8.13 5.34 -55.03
CA ASP A 134 -6.78 5.87 -54.84
C ASP A 134 -6.73 6.92 -53.72
N ASN A 135 -7.74 7.81 -53.67
CA ASN A 135 -7.84 8.81 -52.61
C ASN A 135 -8.13 8.19 -51.25
N ARG A 136 -8.89 7.09 -51.19
CA ARG A 136 -9.10 6.32 -49.96
C ARG A 136 -7.79 5.73 -49.44
N TYR A 137 -7.02 5.02 -50.28
CA TYR A 137 -5.74 4.45 -49.84
C TYR A 137 -4.77 5.54 -49.36
N LYS A 138 -4.72 6.68 -50.06
CA LYS A 138 -3.94 7.85 -49.62
C LYS A 138 -4.42 8.37 -48.26
N TYR A 139 -5.74 8.44 -48.04
CA TYR A 139 -6.31 8.86 -46.76
C TYR A 139 -5.97 7.89 -45.64
N ASP A 140 -6.16 6.58 -45.84
CA ASP A 140 -5.87 5.55 -44.84
C ASP A 140 -4.38 5.53 -44.47
N ASN A 141 -3.49 5.63 -45.46
CA ASN A 141 -2.05 5.70 -45.22
C ASN A 141 -1.67 6.98 -44.45
N LYS A 142 -2.25 8.13 -44.84
CA LYS A 142 -2.03 9.41 -44.15
C LYS A 142 -2.55 9.37 -42.72
N GLN A 143 -3.72 8.79 -42.49
CA GLN A 143 -4.27 8.59 -41.14
C GLN A 143 -3.38 7.67 -40.31
N HIS A 144 -2.83 6.62 -40.90
CA HIS A 144 -1.92 5.73 -40.20
C HIS A 144 -0.64 6.46 -39.77
N GLU A 145 -0.01 7.19 -40.69
CA GLU A 145 1.21 7.96 -40.46
C GLU A 145 1.02 9.13 -39.48
N GLU A 146 0.01 9.96 -39.69
CA GLU A 146 -0.14 11.22 -38.95
C GLU A 146 -0.87 11.07 -37.62
N ILE A 147 -1.62 9.98 -37.42
CA ILE A 147 -2.50 9.80 -36.26
C ILE A 147 -2.19 8.50 -35.52
N ILE A 148 -2.30 7.35 -36.19
CA ILE A 148 -2.25 6.04 -35.51
C ILE A 148 -0.84 5.73 -34.98
N LEU A 149 0.18 5.86 -35.81
CA LEU A 149 1.56 5.57 -35.44
C LEU A 149 2.03 6.49 -34.29
N PRO A 150 1.85 7.82 -34.33
CA PRO A 150 2.16 8.70 -33.20
C PRO A 150 1.45 8.33 -31.89
N VAL A 151 0.22 7.80 -31.95
CA VAL A 151 -0.49 7.32 -30.75
C VAL A 151 0.18 6.07 -30.19
N TYR A 152 0.57 5.12 -31.04
CA TYR A 152 1.33 3.94 -30.60
C TYR A 152 2.69 4.33 -30.00
N GLU A 153 3.39 5.29 -30.60
CA GLU A 153 4.65 5.80 -30.06
C GLU A 153 4.46 6.47 -28.70
N LYS A 154 3.38 7.24 -28.53
CA LYS A 154 3.02 7.83 -27.24
C LYS A 154 2.71 6.75 -26.20
N MET A 155 1.98 5.71 -26.58
CA MET A 155 1.72 4.57 -25.70
C MET A 155 3.03 3.89 -25.29
N LEU A 156 3.93 3.66 -26.24
CA LEU A 156 5.22 3.04 -25.98
C LEU A 156 6.08 3.91 -25.05
N ALA A 157 6.06 5.24 -25.22
CA ALA A 157 6.73 6.17 -24.33
C ALA A 157 6.17 6.09 -22.90
N ILE A 158 4.83 6.09 -22.74
CA ILE A 158 4.19 5.91 -21.42
C ILE A 158 4.62 4.57 -20.81
N PHE A 159 4.54 3.49 -21.58
CA PHE A 159 4.89 2.16 -21.09
C PHE A 159 6.36 2.12 -20.63
N THR A 160 7.26 2.71 -21.40
CA THR A 160 8.71 2.76 -21.09
C THR A 160 8.99 3.61 -19.86
N GLU A 161 8.49 4.86 -19.81
CA GLU A 161 8.77 5.82 -18.74
C GLU A 161 8.12 5.44 -17.40
N LYS A 162 6.97 4.78 -17.48
CA LYS A 162 6.12 4.43 -16.35
C LYS A 162 6.05 2.92 -16.14
N TYR A 163 7.02 2.17 -16.65
CA TYR A 163 7.13 0.71 -16.50
C TYR A 163 7.07 0.24 -15.04
N TRP A 164 7.55 1.05 -14.11
CA TRP A 164 7.53 0.73 -12.68
C TRP A 164 6.12 0.85 -12.05
N LEU A 165 5.15 1.47 -12.74
CA LEU A 165 3.73 1.53 -12.33
C LEU A 165 2.91 0.35 -12.86
N SER A 166 3.44 -0.44 -13.78
CA SER A 166 2.69 -1.57 -14.35
C SER A 166 2.75 -2.79 -13.46
N GLU A 167 1.64 -3.51 -13.36
CA GLU A 167 1.56 -4.85 -12.79
C GLU A 167 2.43 -5.85 -13.57
N GLU A 168 2.86 -6.93 -12.90
CA GLU A 168 3.77 -7.91 -13.49
C GLU A 168 3.17 -8.60 -14.73
N SER A 169 1.86 -8.90 -14.72
CA SER A 169 1.20 -9.46 -15.91
C SER A 169 1.17 -8.49 -17.08
N THR A 170 1.07 -7.19 -16.81
CA THR A 170 1.10 -6.18 -17.88
C THR A 170 2.49 -6.08 -18.50
N LYS A 171 3.55 -6.21 -17.70
CA LYS A 171 4.95 -6.16 -18.19
C LYS A 171 5.26 -7.23 -19.22
N GLU A 172 4.60 -8.39 -19.13
CA GLU A 172 4.77 -9.49 -20.09
C GLU A 172 4.48 -9.07 -21.53
N TYR A 173 3.67 -8.02 -21.76
CA TYR A 173 3.34 -7.53 -23.10
C TYR A 173 4.31 -6.45 -23.62
N TYR A 174 5.25 -5.97 -22.80
CA TYR A 174 6.07 -4.81 -23.15
C TYR A 174 6.97 -5.09 -24.37
N GLN A 175 7.62 -6.26 -24.41
CA GLN A 175 8.54 -6.61 -25.48
C GLN A 175 7.80 -6.75 -26.83
N GLU A 176 6.66 -7.43 -26.80
CA GLU A 176 5.80 -7.66 -27.95
C GLU A 176 5.21 -6.35 -28.45
N PHE A 177 4.82 -5.44 -27.55
CA PHE A 177 4.36 -4.12 -27.94
C PHE A 177 5.49 -3.28 -28.58
N CYS A 178 6.72 -3.35 -28.06
CA CYS A 178 7.87 -2.72 -28.71
C CYS A 178 8.08 -3.25 -30.14
N HIS A 179 8.03 -4.57 -30.32
CA HIS A 179 8.16 -5.19 -31.63
C HIS A 179 7.05 -4.75 -32.58
N PHE A 180 5.80 -4.71 -32.10
CA PHE A 180 4.65 -4.27 -32.86
C PHE A 180 4.84 -2.84 -33.39
N VAL A 181 5.23 -1.89 -32.53
CA VAL A 181 5.45 -0.50 -32.93
C VAL A 181 6.62 -0.37 -33.92
N GLU A 182 7.72 -1.08 -33.70
CA GLU A 182 8.87 -1.06 -34.60
C GLU A 182 8.54 -1.62 -36.00
N ILE A 183 7.73 -2.68 -36.08
CA ILE A 183 7.27 -3.22 -37.38
C ILE A 183 6.51 -2.15 -38.17
N TRP A 184 5.62 -1.41 -37.51
CA TRP A 184 4.87 -0.32 -38.16
C TRP A 184 5.75 0.85 -38.59
N ARG A 185 6.77 1.22 -37.80
CA ARG A 185 7.77 2.21 -38.22
C ARG A 185 8.50 1.77 -39.48
N ARG A 186 8.97 0.52 -39.51
CA ARG A 186 9.68 -0.04 -40.67
C ARG A 186 8.82 -0.11 -41.91
N PHE A 187 7.55 -0.44 -41.75
CA PHE A 187 6.60 -0.40 -42.86
C PHE A 187 6.54 0.99 -43.48
N HIS A 188 6.42 2.01 -42.63
CA HIS A 188 6.34 3.39 -43.07
C HIS A 188 7.64 3.87 -43.74
N ASP A 189 8.79 3.43 -43.23
CA ASP A 189 10.12 3.68 -43.81
C ASP A 189 10.38 2.95 -45.16
N GLY A 190 9.39 2.25 -45.71
CA GLY A 190 9.44 1.67 -47.05
C GLY A 190 9.67 0.17 -47.10
N LEU A 191 9.39 -0.57 -46.01
CA LEU A 191 9.41 -2.03 -46.06
C LEU A 191 8.24 -2.51 -46.96
N PRO A 192 8.50 -3.36 -47.99
CA PRO A 192 7.44 -3.84 -48.88
C PRO A 192 6.35 -4.60 -48.12
N GLY A 193 5.08 -4.30 -48.41
CA GLY A 193 3.91 -4.88 -47.72
C GLY A 193 3.84 -6.42 -47.79
N ASP A 194 4.30 -7.02 -48.88
CA ASP A 194 4.38 -8.48 -49.07
C ASP A 194 5.34 -9.18 -48.09
N ARG A 195 6.27 -8.41 -47.49
CA ARG A 195 7.20 -8.90 -46.46
C ARG A 195 6.65 -8.71 -45.05
N ILE A 196 5.65 -7.85 -44.89
CA ILE A 196 5.02 -7.55 -43.61
C ILE A 196 3.96 -8.57 -43.24
N GLU A 197 3.25 -9.13 -44.22
CA GLU A 197 2.37 -10.29 -44.00
C GLU A 197 3.12 -11.51 -43.42
N LYS A 198 4.45 -11.55 -43.56
CA LYS A 198 5.31 -12.58 -42.98
C LYS A 198 5.83 -12.23 -41.58
N LEU A 199 5.74 -10.95 -41.19
CA LEU A 199 6.03 -10.48 -39.85
C LEU A 199 4.72 -10.63 -39.06
N ASP A 200 4.77 -11.35 -37.95
CA ASP A 200 3.60 -11.76 -37.16
C ASP A 200 2.87 -10.52 -36.60
N GLN A 201 1.95 -9.95 -37.39
CA GLN A 201 1.15 -8.78 -37.03
C GLN A 201 -0.03 -9.20 -36.17
N ARG A 202 0.29 -9.66 -34.97
CA ARG A 202 -0.71 -10.11 -34.00
C ARG A 202 -1.51 -8.93 -33.45
N GLU A 203 -2.55 -8.50 -34.16
CA GLU A 203 -3.58 -7.62 -33.57
C GLU A 203 -4.24 -8.27 -32.34
N ASP A 204 -4.22 -9.61 -32.24
CA ASP A 204 -4.61 -10.35 -31.04
C ASP A 204 -3.77 -9.99 -29.80
N LEU A 205 -2.52 -9.57 -29.98
CA LEU A 205 -1.71 -9.04 -28.89
C LEU A 205 -2.33 -7.77 -28.30
N LEU A 206 -2.79 -6.86 -29.15
CA LEU A 206 -3.41 -5.61 -28.71
C LEU A 206 -4.72 -5.88 -27.96
N GLU A 207 -5.45 -6.92 -28.34
CA GLU A 207 -6.65 -7.35 -27.61
C GLU A 207 -6.31 -7.95 -26.25
N CYS A 208 -5.30 -8.80 -26.16
CA CYS A 208 -4.82 -9.32 -24.87
C CYS A 208 -4.35 -8.21 -23.94
N LEU A 209 -3.57 -7.24 -24.45
CA LEU A 209 -3.13 -6.07 -23.71
C LEU A 209 -4.33 -5.19 -23.27
N GLU A 210 -5.30 -4.95 -24.15
CA GLU A 210 -6.51 -4.18 -23.81
C GLU A 210 -7.28 -4.82 -22.65
N ASN A 211 -7.43 -6.15 -22.68
CA ASN A 211 -8.13 -6.90 -21.66
C ASN A 211 -7.39 -6.84 -20.32
N ASP A 212 -6.06 -7.01 -20.31
CA ASP A 212 -5.24 -6.89 -19.10
C ASP A 212 -5.29 -5.47 -18.52
N LEU A 213 -5.14 -4.44 -19.35
CA LEU A 213 -5.26 -3.04 -18.93
C LEU A 213 -6.64 -2.71 -18.35
N THR A 214 -7.71 -3.21 -18.98
CA THR A 214 -9.09 -2.99 -18.53
C THR A 214 -9.35 -3.68 -17.20
N LYS A 215 -8.85 -4.92 -17.06
CA LYS A 215 -8.96 -5.69 -15.81
C LYS A 215 -8.31 -4.92 -14.66
N HIS A 216 -7.04 -4.56 -14.79
CA HIS A 216 -6.31 -3.86 -13.73
C HIS A 216 -6.89 -2.48 -13.43
N LEU A 217 -7.35 -1.74 -14.44
CA LEU A 217 -8.02 -0.47 -14.21
C LEU A 217 -9.28 -0.64 -13.35
N ASN A 218 -10.10 -1.67 -13.62
CA ASN A 218 -11.30 -1.95 -12.83
C ASN A 218 -10.98 -2.42 -11.41
N ASP A 219 -10.00 -3.31 -11.26
CA ASP A 219 -9.58 -3.86 -9.96
C ASP A 219 -9.04 -2.73 -9.07
N LEU A 220 -8.13 -1.89 -9.59
CA LEU A 220 -7.55 -0.75 -8.88
C LEU A 220 -8.58 0.35 -8.57
N THR A 221 -9.52 0.61 -9.48
CA THR A 221 -10.61 1.58 -9.23
C THR A 221 -11.53 1.10 -8.11
N THR A 222 -11.81 -0.21 -8.07
CA THR A 222 -12.62 -0.82 -7.01
C THR A 222 -11.90 -0.74 -5.66
N GLU A 223 -10.59 -1.01 -5.65
CA GLU A 223 -9.76 -0.88 -4.45
C GLU A 223 -9.74 0.56 -3.93
N LEU A 224 -9.59 1.55 -4.82
CA LEU A 224 -9.64 2.97 -4.46
C LEU A 224 -11.03 3.38 -3.92
N ALA A 225 -12.12 2.87 -4.51
CA ALA A 225 -13.47 3.15 -4.01
C ALA A 225 -13.70 2.56 -2.60
N HIS A 226 -13.11 1.40 -2.28
CA HIS A 226 -13.16 0.83 -0.94
C HIS A 226 -12.45 1.69 0.11
N LYS A 227 -11.33 2.36 -0.24
CA LYS A 227 -10.67 3.35 0.62
C LYS A 227 -11.63 4.44 1.08
N ASP A 228 -12.38 5.01 0.13
CA ASP A 228 -13.28 6.12 0.41
C ASP A 228 -14.43 5.70 1.34
N ILE A 229 -14.92 4.47 1.20
CA ILE A 229 -15.93 3.90 2.10
C ILE A 229 -15.36 3.71 3.51
N LEU A 230 -14.13 3.20 3.64
CA LEU A 230 -13.49 2.99 4.94
C LEU A 230 -13.23 4.32 5.66
N LEU A 231 -12.78 5.35 4.94
CA LEU A 231 -12.55 6.68 5.50
C LEU A 231 -13.84 7.42 5.88
N GLN A 232 -14.99 7.07 5.30
CA GLN A 232 -16.29 7.63 5.70
C GLN A 232 -16.88 6.96 6.95
N GLN A 233 -16.35 5.80 7.37
CA GLN A 233 -16.84 5.05 8.54
C GLN A 233 -16.04 5.31 9.83
N THR A 234 -14.85 5.91 9.71
CA THR A 234 -13.96 6.33 10.81
C THR A 234 -14.15 7.80 11.17
#